data_AF-A0A2G8JD16-F1
#
_entry.id   AF-A0A2G8JD16-F1
#
_cell.length_a   1.000
_cell.length_b   1.000
_cell.length_c   1.000
_cell.angle_alpha   90.00
_cell.angle_beta   90.00
_cell.angle_gamma   90.00
#
_symmetry.space_group_name_H-M   'P 1'
#
loop_
_entity.id
_entity.type
_entity.pdbx_description
1 polymer ?
#
loop_
_entity_poly.entity_id
_entity_poly.type
_entity_poly.pdbx_seq_one_letter_code
_entity_poly.pdbx_strand_id
1 'polypeptide(L)'
;MEWWLHLLGTTLQIRHITSGKYLAVINCKDICIVPRSHGDLEEMVFCLQPSKADTVCWDSEQDHGMGSADIKYGDSTAFIQHVSTSLWLSHMVVENLQIRSGKPTERKAMMHPEGHMDDGFSVARARGEEAKSAGIIRKSTSLFLHFISALDSLQERDESKRKLWDNFALDSVENCLEDLIEYFLEAEEESDHEEQQKMAKALRNRQDLFKEEVCDCL
;
A
#
# COMPACT_ATOMS: atom_id res chain seq x y z
N MET A 1 13.54 -1.08 -22.51
CA MET A 1 14.25 -0.58 -21.31
C MET A 1 13.78 -1.42 -20.15
N GLU A 2 14.60 -2.40 -19.76
CA GLU A 2 14.31 -3.28 -18.62
C GLU A 2 14.62 -2.50 -17.35
N TRP A 3 13.59 -2.27 -16.54
CA TRP A 3 13.71 -1.56 -15.28
C TRP A 3 14.16 -2.56 -14.22
N TRP A 4 15.46 -2.60 -13.97
CA TRP A 4 16.04 -3.45 -12.93
C TRP A 4 16.05 -2.74 -11.57
N LEU A 5 15.84 -3.48 -10.48
CA LEU A 5 15.94 -2.97 -9.12
C LEU A 5 17.01 -3.77 -8.37
N HIS A 6 17.98 -3.07 -7.79
CA HIS A 6 18.94 -3.62 -6.84
C HIS A 6 18.30 -3.60 -5.45
N LEU A 7 17.76 -4.74 -5.01
CA LEU A 7 16.94 -4.82 -3.80
C LEU A 7 17.25 -6.06 -2.93
N LEU A 8 18.01 -7.04 -3.44
CA LEU A 8 18.36 -8.21 -2.63
C LEU A 8 19.40 -7.83 -1.59
N GLY A 9 19.19 -8.22 -0.34
CA GLY A 9 20.08 -7.88 0.78
C GLY A 9 19.99 -6.42 1.27
N THR A 10 19.32 -5.54 0.53
CA THR A 10 19.09 -4.14 0.92
C THR A 10 17.89 -4.03 1.85
N THR A 11 17.99 -3.12 2.83
CA THR A 11 16.88 -2.81 3.73
C THR A 11 15.86 -1.89 3.07
N LEU A 12 14.59 -2.15 3.30
CA LEU A 12 13.46 -1.42 2.71
C LEU A 12 12.29 -1.30 3.67
N GLN A 13 11.40 -0.36 3.37
CA GLN A 13 10.12 -0.19 4.05
C GLN A 13 8.99 -0.46 3.07
N ILE A 14 8.02 -1.27 3.48
CA ILE A 14 6.85 -1.59 2.65
C ILE A 14 5.73 -0.62 3.02
N ARG A 15 5.23 0.11 2.02
CA ARG A 15 4.19 1.12 2.20
C ARG A 15 2.94 0.74 1.43
N HIS A 16 1.79 0.76 2.10
CA HIS A 16 0.49 0.65 1.46
C HIS A 16 0.15 1.98 0.77
N ILE A 17 -0.15 1.94 -0.53
CA ILE A 17 -0.22 3.15 -1.35
C ILE A 17 -1.44 4.00 -1.01
N THR A 18 -2.63 3.41 -0.92
CA THR A 18 -3.90 4.14 -0.73
C THR A 18 -4.05 4.65 0.70
N SER A 19 -3.79 3.80 1.70
CA SER A 19 -3.82 4.23 3.11
C SER A 19 -2.60 5.07 3.51
N GLY A 20 -1.49 4.98 2.77
CA GLY A 20 -0.24 5.68 3.06
C GLY A 20 0.51 5.19 4.30
N LYS A 21 0.02 4.12 4.93
CA LYS A 21 0.57 3.45 6.12
C LYS A 21 1.68 2.46 5.75
N TYR A 22 2.43 2.00 6.74
CA TYR A 22 3.58 1.12 6.59
C TYR A 22 3.31 -0.25 7.20
N LEU A 23 3.89 -1.29 6.61
CA LEU A 23 3.91 -2.61 7.23
C LEU A 23 4.86 -2.59 8.43
N ALA A 24 4.43 -3.13 9.56
CA ALA A 24 5.27 -3.25 10.75
C ALA A 24 5.07 -4.59 11.46
N VAL A 25 6.12 -5.02 12.15
CA VAL A 25 6.10 -6.19 13.04
C VAL A 25 5.97 -5.71 14.49
N ILE A 26 4.83 -6.02 15.11
CA ILE A 26 4.57 -5.73 16.52
C ILE A 26 4.67 -7.03 17.34
N ASN A 27 5.06 -6.91 18.61
CA ASN A 27 5.20 -8.04 19.55
C ASN A 27 6.09 -9.17 18.98
N CYS A 28 7.07 -8.80 18.16
CA CYS A 28 7.99 -9.67 17.44
C CYS A 28 7.36 -10.66 16.42
N LYS A 29 6.05 -10.96 16.46
CA LYS A 29 5.44 -11.99 15.60
C LYS A 29 4.25 -11.50 14.76
N ASP A 30 3.55 -10.48 15.23
CA ASP A 30 2.32 -10.03 14.60
C ASP A 30 2.62 -8.97 13.55
N ILE A 31 1.88 -9.03 12.45
CA ILE A 31 1.99 -8.08 11.34
C ILE A 31 0.81 -7.13 11.41
N CYS A 32 1.09 -5.85 11.26
CA CYS A 32 0.09 -4.81 11.24
C CYS A 32 0.46 -3.69 10.26
N ILE A 33 -0.52 -2.83 9.98
CA ILE A 33 -0.35 -1.65 9.14
C ILE A 33 -0.41 -0.41 10.05
N VAL A 34 0.73 0.26 10.19
CA VAL A 34 0.91 1.39 11.13
C VAL A 34 1.07 2.73 10.39
N PRO A 35 0.61 3.85 10.97
CA PRO A 35 0.85 5.17 10.39
C PRO A 35 2.34 5.51 10.37
N ARG A 36 2.75 6.47 9.54
CA ARG A 36 4.13 6.97 9.50
C ARG A 36 4.60 7.53 10.85
N SER A 37 3.67 8.00 11.69
CA SER A 37 3.96 8.50 13.04
C SER A 37 4.28 7.41 14.05
N HIS A 38 4.22 6.13 13.64
CA HIS A 38 4.74 5.03 14.43
C HIS A 38 6.25 5.23 14.64
N GLY A 39 6.67 5.42 15.89
CA GLY A 39 8.01 5.91 16.21
C GLY A 39 9.14 4.92 15.94
N ASP A 40 8.82 3.62 15.91
CA ASP A 40 9.82 2.56 15.87
C ASP A 40 10.14 2.14 14.43
N LEU A 41 11.24 2.69 13.90
CA LEU A 41 11.74 2.36 12.57
C LEU A 41 12.15 0.89 12.46
N GLU A 42 12.70 0.32 13.53
CA GLU A 42 13.19 -1.07 13.58
C GLU A 42 12.11 -2.12 13.34
N GLU A 43 10.84 -1.79 13.61
CA GLU A 43 9.68 -2.65 13.37
C GLU A 43 9.18 -2.58 11.92
N MET A 44 9.59 -1.55 11.17
CA MET A 44 9.15 -1.27 9.80
C MET A 44 10.20 -1.62 8.74
N VAL A 45 11.34 -2.18 9.15
CA VAL A 45 12.47 -2.48 8.24
C VAL A 45 12.49 -3.95 7.86
N PHE A 46 12.40 -4.20 6.56
CA PHE A 46 12.46 -5.52 5.96
C PHE A 46 13.60 -5.62 4.96
N CYS A 47 13.96 -6.81 4.54
CA CYS A 47 14.84 -7.05 3.40
C CYS A 47 14.27 -8.17 2.52
N LEU A 48 14.63 -8.13 1.24
CA LEU A 48 14.32 -9.19 0.28
C LEU A 48 15.54 -10.10 0.16
N GLN A 49 15.32 -11.40 0.33
CA GLN A 49 16.35 -12.42 0.24
C GLN A 49 16.03 -13.42 -0.87
N PRO A 50 17.03 -13.91 -1.63
CA PRO A 50 16.81 -14.91 -2.67
C PRO A 50 16.55 -16.31 -2.09
N SER A 51 17.01 -16.58 -0.87
CA SER A 51 16.88 -17.87 -0.19
C SER A 51 16.73 -17.67 1.32
N LYS A 52 16.23 -18.69 2.03
CA LYS A 52 16.17 -18.69 3.51
C LYS A 52 17.47 -19.17 4.18
N ALA A 53 18.43 -19.69 3.40
CA ALA A 53 19.70 -20.21 3.90
C ALA A 53 20.76 -19.11 4.01
N ASP A 54 20.69 -18.10 3.15
CA ASP A 54 21.67 -17.02 3.07
C ASP A 54 21.20 -15.82 3.89
N THR A 55 21.29 -15.92 5.23
CA THR A 55 20.86 -14.84 6.15
C THR A 55 21.86 -13.68 6.23
N VAL A 56 22.83 -13.61 5.33
CA VAL A 56 23.82 -12.54 5.33
C VAL A 56 23.15 -11.30 4.73
N CYS A 57 22.83 -10.35 5.60
CA CYS A 57 22.55 -8.99 5.17
C CYS A 57 23.81 -8.51 4.45
N TRP A 58 23.75 -8.38 3.13
CA TRP A 58 24.86 -7.90 2.34
C TRP A 58 25.20 -6.50 2.88
N ASP A 59 26.39 -6.36 3.47
CA ASP A 59 26.95 -5.04 3.73
C ASP A 59 27.02 -4.37 2.36
N SER A 60 26.14 -3.40 2.15
CA SER A 60 26.17 -2.58 0.96
C SER A 60 27.41 -1.72 1.07
N GLU A 61 28.53 -2.20 0.51
CA GLU A 61 29.48 -1.28 -0.10
C GLU A 61 28.62 -0.38 -0.98
N GLN A 62 28.58 0.92 -0.64
CA GLN A 62 27.75 1.88 -1.35
C GLN A 62 28.23 1.92 -2.80
N ASP A 63 27.61 1.12 -3.65
CA ASP A 63 27.80 1.24 -5.07
C ASP A 63 27.16 2.57 -5.47
N HIS A 64 28.01 3.52 -5.87
CA HIS A 64 27.57 4.84 -6.30
C HIS A 64 26.84 4.81 -7.67
N GLY A 65 26.69 3.63 -8.28
CA GLY A 65 25.94 3.38 -9.51
C GLY A 65 24.49 2.88 -9.30
N MET A 66 23.88 2.35 -10.36
CA MET A 66 22.53 1.74 -10.30
C MET A 66 22.51 0.35 -9.65
N GLY A 67 23.67 -0.21 -9.29
CA GLY A 67 23.80 -1.57 -8.76
C GLY A 67 23.55 -2.67 -9.81
N SER A 68 23.57 -3.92 -9.35
CA SER A 68 23.26 -5.10 -10.16
C SER A 68 21.75 -5.35 -10.27
N ALA A 69 21.35 -5.92 -11.40
CA ALA A 69 19.97 -6.23 -11.73
C ALA A 69 19.53 -7.58 -11.14
N ASP A 70 19.14 -7.58 -9.86
CA ASP A 70 18.94 -8.85 -9.14
C ASP A 70 17.49 -9.36 -9.14
N ILE A 71 16.51 -8.44 -9.24
CA ILE A 71 15.08 -8.80 -9.22
C ILE A 71 14.45 -8.53 -10.58
N LYS A 72 13.84 -9.57 -11.15
CA LYS A 72 13.02 -9.54 -12.37
C LYS A 72 11.54 -9.63 -12.00
N TYR A 73 10.72 -8.77 -12.60
CA TYR A 73 9.27 -8.81 -12.39
C TYR A 73 8.67 -10.11 -12.95
N GLY A 74 7.90 -10.82 -12.14
CA GLY A 74 7.23 -12.08 -12.52
C GLY A 74 8.11 -13.34 -12.53
N ASP A 75 9.42 -13.20 -12.75
CA ASP A 75 10.33 -14.35 -12.86
C ASP A 75 11.16 -14.60 -11.60
N SER A 76 11.53 -13.55 -10.86
CA SER A 76 12.28 -13.71 -9.61
C SER A 76 11.34 -14.07 -8.47
N THR A 77 11.76 -15.03 -7.67
CA THR A 77 11.16 -15.32 -6.36
C THR A 77 12.05 -14.76 -5.26
N ALA A 78 11.45 -14.06 -4.32
CA ALA A 78 12.11 -13.50 -3.15
C ALA A 78 11.37 -13.88 -1.87
N PHE A 79 12.09 -13.91 -0.76
CA PHE A 79 11.56 -14.10 0.58
C PHE A 79 11.70 -12.79 1.34
N ILE A 80 10.69 -12.42 2.12
CA ILE A 80 10.70 -11.21 2.92
C ILE A 80 11.13 -11.57 4.34
N GLN A 81 12.17 -10.92 4.83
CA GLN A 81 12.67 -11.08 6.19
C GLN A 81 12.59 -9.74 6.94
N HIS A 82 12.22 -9.79 8.22
CA HIS A 82 12.30 -8.63 9.09
C HIS A 82 13.72 -8.49 9.63
N VAL A 83 14.30 -7.30 9.53
CA VAL A 83 15.74 -7.11 9.79
C VAL A 83 16.09 -7.28 11.27
N SER A 84 15.32 -6.68 12.18
CA SER A 84 15.65 -6.68 13.60
C SER A 84 15.40 -8.02 14.28
N THR A 85 14.33 -8.75 13.91
CA THR A 85 14.01 -10.06 14.50
C THR A 85 14.52 -11.25 13.68
N SER A 86 14.98 -11.02 12.46
CA SER A 86 15.39 -12.06 11.50
C SER A 86 14.32 -13.10 11.18
N LEU A 87 13.04 -12.81 11.48
CA LEU A 87 11.92 -13.69 11.16
C LEU A 87 11.49 -13.54 9.70
N TRP A 88 10.92 -14.60 9.16
CA TRP A 88 10.39 -14.65 7.78
C TRP A 88 8.92 -14.30 7.74
N LEU A 89 8.52 -13.51 6.75
CA LEU A 89 7.12 -13.30 6.43
C LEU A 89 6.52 -14.60 5.92
N SER A 90 5.51 -15.10 6.62
CA SER A 90 4.81 -16.33 6.28
C SER A 90 3.32 -16.18 6.55
N HIS A 91 2.56 -17.27 6.42
CA HIS A 91 1.13 -17.31 6.66
C HIS A 91 0.76 -18.37 7.70
N MET A 92 -0.37 -18.17 8.37
CA MET A 92 -1.04 -19.18 9.18
C MET A 92 -2.48 -19.36 8.70
N VAL A 93 -2.95 -20.60 8.77
CA VAL A 93 -4.36 -20.93 8.52
C VAL A 93 -5.14 -20.67 9.79
N VAL A 94 -6.14 -19.81 9.71
CA VAL A 94 -7.04 -19.54 10.84
C VAL A 94 -8.23 -20.50 10.73
N GLU A 95 -8.19 -21.59 11.49
CA GLU A 95 -9.30 -22.54 11.55
C GLU A 95 -10.44 -21.97 12.39
N ASN A 96 -11.45 -21.40 11.72
CA ASN A 96 -12.69 -21.02 12.38
C ASN A 96 -13.53 -22.28 12.67
N LEU A 97 -13.42 -22.81 13.89
CA LEU A 97 -14.17 -23.98 14.38
C LEU A 97 -15.71 -23.86 14.24
N GLN A 98 -16.24 -22.65 14.01
CA GLN A 98 -17.66 -22.39 13.84
C GLN A 98 -18.16 -22.44 12.38
N ILE A 99 -17.28 -22.43 11.37
CA ILE A 99 -17.69 -22.34 9.96
C ILE A 99 -17.65 -23.73 9.34
N ARG A 100 -18.64 -24.54 9.71
CA ARG A 100 -18.98 -25.77 9.00
C ARG A 100 -19.57 -25.37 7.64
N SER A 101 -19.04 -25.97 6.57
CA SER A 101 -19.46 -25.85 5.15
C SER A 101 -18.80 -24.74 4.29
N GLY A 102 -17.83 -25.15 3.46
CA GLY A 102 -17.66 -24.66 2.09
C GLY A 102 -16.99 -23.29 1.85
N LYS A 103 -16.64 -22.52 2.89
CA LYS A 103 -15.89 -21.26 2.70
C LYS A 103 -14.37 -21.49 2.66
N PRO A 104 -13.63 -20.73 1.82
CA PRO A 104 -12.18 -20.84 1.74
C PRO A 104 -11.54 -20.53 3.10
N THR A 105 -10.54 -21.33 3.47
CA THR A 105 -9.74 -21.15 4.68
C THR A 105 -9.06 -19.78 4.64
N GLU A 106 -9.35 -18.95 5.62
CA GLU A 106 -8.74 -17.63 5.74
C GLU A 106 -7.28 -17.79 6.19
N ARG A 107 -6.36 -17.17 5.44
CA ARG A 107 -4.94 -17.16 5.76
C ARG A 107 -4.58 -15.78 6.29
N LYS A 108 -3.91 -15.73 7.44
CA LYS A 108 -3.39 -14.49 8.01
C LYS A 108 -1.87 -14.48 7.90
N ALA A 109 -1.30 -13.35 7.48
CA ALA A 109 0.15 -13.18 7.46
C ALA A 109 0.71 -13.07 8.89
N MET A 110 1.87 -13.68 9.13
CA MET A 110 2.58 -13.64 10.40
C MET A 110 4.09 -13.73 10.19
N MET A 111 4.87 -13.34 11.20
CA MET A 111 6.32 -13.58 11.19
C MET A 111 6.64 -14.94 11.81
N HIS A 112 7.43 -15.76 11.12
CA HIS A 112 7.77 -17.13 11.52
C HIS A 112 9.31 -17.37 11.50
N PRO A 113 9.89 -18.10 12.48
CA PRO A 113 11.34 -18.34 12.53
C PRO A 113 11.90 -19.12 11.34
N GLU A 114 11.15 -20.11 10.83
CA GLU A 114 11.57 -20.94 9.68
C GLU A 114 10.81 -20.56 8.39
N GLY A 115 9.63 -19.95 8.54
CA GLY A 115 8.58 -19.88 7.51
C GLY A 115 8.23 -21.23 6.85
N HIS A 116 7.31 -21.20 5.89
CA HIS A 116 6.92 -22.35 5.07
C HIS A 116 7.68 -22.40 3.74
N MET A 117 7.64 -23.55 3.07
CA MET A 117 8.32 -23.72 1.77
C MET A 117 7.64 -22.95 0.63
N ASP A 118 6.38 -22.57 0.80
CA ASP A 118 5.56 -21.84 -0.17
C ASP A 118 5.51 -20.32 0.08
N ASP A 119 6.40 -19.78 0.92
CA ASP A 119 6.51 -18.33 1.20
C ASP A 119 7.19 -17.53 0.05
N GLY A 120 7.30 -18.09 -1.15
CA GLY A 120 7.95 -17.42 -2.28
C GLY A 120 7.10 -16.28 -2.82
N PHE A 121 7.63 -15.05 -2.78
CA PHE A 121 6.96 -13.88 -3.34
C PHE A 121 7.54 -13.52 -4.71
N SER A 122 6.68 -13.36 -5.71
CA SER A 122 7.04 -12.71 -6.97
C SER A 122 6.63 -11.25 -6.95
N VAL A 123 7.48 -10.39 -7.51
CA VAL A 123 7.19 -8.95 -7.60
C VAL A 123 6.57 -8.65 -8.96
N ALA A 124 5.46 -7.93 -8.96
CA ALA A 124 4.85 -7.38 -10.17
C ALA A 124 4.74 -5.85 -10.05
N ARG A 125 4.82 -5.16 -11.19
CA ARG A 125 4.69 -3.71 -11.24
C ARG A 125 3.25 -3.34 -11.61
N ALA A 126 2.63 -2.49 -10.80
CA ALA A 126 1.31 -1.91 -11.09
C ALA A 126 1.34 -1.11 -12.41
N ARG A 127 0.20 -1.08 -13.11
CA ARG A 127 0.07 -0.27 -14.33
C ARG A 127 0.07 1.21 -13.97
N GLY A 128 0.50 2.05 -14.92
CA GLY A 128 0.60 3.50 -14.71
C GLY A 128 -0.74 4.13 -14.30
N GLU A 129 -1.85 3.67 -14.87
CA GLU A 129 -3.20 4.14 -14.51
C GLU A 129 -3.58 3.75 -13.09
N GLU A 130 -3.40 2.49 -12.70
CA GLU A 130 -3.69 2.00 -11.34
C GLU A 130 -2.87 2.75 -10.28
N ALA A 131 -1.58 2.95 -10.55
CA ALA A 131 -0.70 3.72 -9.65
C ALA A 131 -1.14 5.19 -9.52
N LYS A 132 -1.61 5.80 -10.61
CA LYS A 132 -2.18 7.15 -10.60
C LYS A 132 -3.47 7.18 -9.76
N SER A 133 -4.39 6.24 -9.99
CA SER A 133 -5.65 6.12 -9.24
C SER A 133 -5.40 5.97 -7.74
N ALA A 134 -4.51 5.06 -7.34
CA ALA A 134 -4.17 4.83 -5.93
C ALA A 134 -3.60 6.10 -5.26
N GLY A 135 -2.81 6.89 -6.00
CA GLY A 135 -2.31 8.18 -5.55
C GLY A 135 -3.41 9.24 -5.36
N ILE A 136 -4.39 9.28 -6.26
CA ILE A 136 -5.56 10.18 -6.15
C ILE A 136 -6.40 9.78 -4.94
N ILE A 137 -6.74 8.48 -4.80
CA ILE A 137 -7.49 7.93 -3.65
C ILE A 137 -6.82 8.35 -2.34
N ARG A 138 -5.51 8.13 -2.19
CA ARG A 138 -4.81 8.52 -0.97
C ARG A 138 -4.94 10.01 -0.66
N LYS A 139 -4.73 10.87 -1.65
CA LYS A 139 -4.74 12.33 -1.46
C LYS A 139 -6.14 12.82 -1.11
N SER A 140 -7.16 12.39 -1.84
CA SER A 140 -8.54 12.79 -1.60
C SER A 140 -9.04 12.26 -0.25
N THR A 141 -8.82 10.98 0.06
CA THR A 141 -9.18 10.41 1.37
C THR A 141 -8.49 11.14 2.51
N SER A 142 -7.19 11.43 2.40
CA SER A 142 -6.47 12.17 3.44
C SER A 142 -7.01 13.58 3.64
N LEU A 143 -7.37 14.28 2.56
CA LEU A 143 -7.94 15.62 2.62
C LEU A 143 -9.34 15.60 3.24
N PHE A 144 -10.20 14.67 2.82
CA PHE A 144 -11.55 14.56 3.36
C PHE A 144 -11.55 14.14 4.84
N LEU A 145 -10.68 13.23 5.26
CA LEU A 145 -10.54 12.89 6.68
C LEU A 145 -10.04 14.08 7.52
N HIS A 146 -9.14 14.89 6.97
CA HIS A 146 -8.68 16.11 7.63
C HIS A 146 -9.81 17.15 7.73
N PHE A 147 -10.61 17.29 6.67
CA PHE A 147 -11.79 18.16 6.65
C PHE A 147 -12.84 17.73 7.68
N ILE A 148 -13.17 16.43 7.74
CA ILE A 148 -14.11 15.88 8.73
C ILE A 148 -13.58 16.15 10.15
N SER A 149 -12.30 15.89 10.41
CA SER A 149 -11.69 16.17 11.72
C SER A 149 -11.75 17.66 12.08
N ALA A 150 -11.59 18.55 11.09
CA ALA A 150 -11.72 19.99 11.28
C ALA A 150 -13.17 20.39 11.58
N LEU A 151 -14.16 19.79 10.92
CA LEU A 151 -15.59 19.99 11.21
C LEU A 151 -15.97 19.49 12.61
N ASP A 152 -15.50 18.32 13.01
CA ASP A 152 -15.74 17.76 14.35
C ASP A 152 -15.19 18.70 15.44
N SER A 153 -14.06 19.35 15.18
CA SER A 153 -13.46 20.33 16.11
C SER A 153 -14.36 21.55 16.39
N LEU A 154 -15.29 21.89 15.49
CA LEU A 154 -16.25 22.97 15.67
C LEU A 154 -17.40 22.61 16.60
N GLN A 155 -17.74 21.31 16.70
CA GLN A 155 -18.77 20.84 17.62
C GLN A 155 -18.32 20.91 19.08
N GLU A 156 -17.01 20.95 19.32
CA GLU A 156 -16.43 21.03 20.63
C GLU A 156 -16.41 22.47 21.19
N ARG A 157 -16.58 22.61 22.50
CA ARG A 157 -16.56 23.91 23.20
C ARG A 157 -15.16 24.44 23.49
N ASP A 158 -14.11 23.66 23.19
CA ASP A 158 -12.71 24.02 23.45
C ASP A 158 -12.17 24.91 22.30
N GLU A 159 -11.82 26.16 22.64
CA GLU A 159 -11.23 27.12 21.69
C GLU A 159 -9.91 26.63 21.07
N SER A 160 -9.19 25.74 21.76
CA SER A 160 -7.92 25.18 21.27
C SER A 160 -8.14 24.27 20.06
N LYS A 161 -9.27 23.55 20.03
CA LYS A 161 -9.62 22.63 18.94
C LYS A 161 -10.21 23.36 17.74
N ARG A 162 -10.92 24.48 17.96
CA ARG A 162 -11.42 25.36 16.88
C ARG A 162 -10.32 25.88 15.94
N LYS A 163 -9.08 26.01 16.44
CA LYS A 163 -7.92 26.35 15.62
C LYS A 163 -7.64 25.36 14.49
N LEU A 164 -8.10 24.10 14.60
CA LEU A 164 -7.98 23.13 13.50
C LEU A 164 -8.81 23.57 12.30
N TRP A 165 -10.02 24.08 12.54
CA TRP A 165 -10.87 24.65 11.51
C TRP A 165 -10.27 25.94 10.94
N ASP A 166 -9.82 26.85 11.79
CA ASP A 166 -9.30 28.16 11.34
C ASP A 166 -8.06 28.02 10.43
N ASN A 167 -7.29 26.94 10.61
CA ASN A 167 -6.12 26.64 9.77
C ASN A 167 -6.43 25.74 8.56
N PHE A 168 -7.67 25.24 8.44
CA PHE A 168 -8.04 24.36 7.35
C PHE A 168 -8.29 25.15 6.06
N ALA A 169 -7.58 24.81 4.99
CA ALA A 169 -7.74 25.46 3.69
C ALA A 169 -8.94 24.88 2.93
N LEU A 170 -10.11 25.51 3.07
CA LEU A 170 -11.35 25.06 2.40
C LEU A 170 -11.20 24.98 0.87
N ASP A 171 -10.48 25.91 0.26
CA ASP A 171 -10.19 25.92 -1.18
C ASP A 171 -9.53 24.60 -1.64
N SER A 172 -8.80 23.91 -0.77
CA SER A 172 -8.20 22.61 -1.12
C SER A 172 -9.26 21.55 -1.38
N VAL A 173 -10.39 21.60 -0.67
CA VAL A 173 -11.53 20.68 -0.85
C VAL A 173 -12.25 20.98 -2.15
N GLU A 174 -12.49 22.25 -2.46
CA GLU A 174 -13.09 22.68 -3.73
C GLU A 174 -12.26 22.22 -4.91
N ASN A 175 -10.96 22.56 -4.94
CA ASN A 175 -10.03 22.11 -5.98
C ASN A 175 -9.99 20.58 -6.11
N CYS A 176 -10.00 19.85 -4.99
CA CYS A 176 -10.00 18.39 -5.03
C CYS A 176 -11.31 17.82 -5.62
N LEU A 177 -12.45 18.45 -5.39
CA LEU A 177 -13.72 18.03 -5.96
C LEU A 177 -13.76 18.32 -7.47
N GLU A 178 -13.28 19.48 -7.90
CA GLU A 178 -13.13 19.81 -9.33
C GLU A 178 -12.23 18.81 -10.05
N ASP A 179 -11.05 18.52 -9.49
CA ASP A 179 -10.12 17.51 -10.01
C ASP A 179 -10.78 16.13 -10.12
N LEU A 180 -11.59 15.73 -9.13
CA LEU A 180 -12.28 14.44 -9.15
C LEU A 180 -13.40 14.40 -10.20
N ILE A 181 -14.15 15.50 -10.38
CA ILE A 181 -15.17 15.61 -11.42
C ILE A 181 -14.52 15.45 -12.80
N GLU A 182 -13.42 16.16 -13.06
CA GLU A 182 -12.67 16.03 -14.32
C GLU A 182 -12.11 14.62 -14.50
N TYR A 183 -11.59 14.01 -13.43
CA TYR A 183 -11.00 12.67 -13.47
C TYR A 183 -12.01 11.57 -13.85
N PHE A 184 -13.28 11.74 -13.46
CA PHE A 184 -14.38 10.82 -13.76
C PHE A 184 -15.26 11.27 -14.93
N LEU A 185 -14.85 12.31 -15.67
CA LEU A 185 -15.61 12.80 -16.81
C LEU A 185 -15.72 11.74 -17.90
N GLU A 186 -16.92 11.63 -18.47
CA GLU A 186 -17.21 10.74 -19.61
C GLU A 186 -16.63 11.30 -20.92
N ALA A 187 -16.45 10.44 -21.91
CA ALA A 187 -15.98 10.82 -23.23
C ALA A 187 -17.03 11.70 -23.94
N GLU A 188 -16.58 12.69 -24.71
CA GLU A 188 -17.49 13.50 -25.54
C GLU A 188 -18.14 12.65 -26.65
N GLU A 189 -19.44 12.90 -26.89
CA GLU A 189 -20.27 12.15 -27.83
C GLU A 189 -19.81 12.23 -29.30
N GLU A 190 -18.96 13.21 -29.66
CA GLU A 190 -18.44 13.39 -31.02
C GLU A 190 -17.23 12.49 -31.37
N SER A 191 -16.72 11.71 -30.41
CA SER A 191 -15.59 10.79 -30.63
C SER A 191 -15.96 9.49 -31.38
N ASP A 192 -14.98 8.83 -32.01
CA ASP A 192 -15.21 7.55 -32.70
C ASP A 192 -15.70 6.46 -31.73
N HIS A 193 -16.56 5.55 -32.21
CA HIS A 193 -17.16 4.50 -31.39
C HIS A 193 -16.12 3.57 -30.74
N GLU A 194 -14.96 3.36 -31.36
CA GLU A 194 -13.88 2.58 -30.77
C GLU A 194 -13.24 3.31 -29.57
N GLU A 195 -13.06 4.62 -29.67
CA GLU A 195 -12.52 5.46 -28.61
C GLU A 195 -13.48 5.58 -27.42
N GLN A 196 -14.77 5.75 -27.71
CA GLN A 196 -15.84 5.76 -26.70
C GLN A 196 -15.82 4.48 -25.85
N GLN A 197 -15.72 3.31 -26.48
CA GLN A 197 -15.66 2.04 -25.76
C GLN A 197 -14.40 1.90 -24.89
N LYS A 198 -13.24 2.35 -25.39
CA LYS A 198 -11.99 2.34 -24.62
C LYS A 198 -12.07 3.25 -23.40
N MET A 199 -12.58 4.47 -23.58
CA MET A 199 -12.75 5.44 -22.49
C MET A 199 -13.76 4.96 -21.46
N ALA A 200 -14.91 4.43 -21.87
CA ALA A 200 -15.91 3.87 -20.96
C ALA A 200 -15.35 2.71 -20.12
N LYS A 201 -14.53 1.84 -20.73
CA LYS A 201 -13.85 0.75 -20.01
C LYS A 201 -12.84 1.28 -18.99
N ALA A 202 -12.04 2.29 -19.37
CA ALA A 202 -11.07 2.91 -18.46
C ALA A 202 -11.77 3.60 -17.29
N LEU A 203 -12.86 4.34 -17.56
CA LEU A 203 -13.67 4.99 -16.53
C LEU A 203 -14.23 3.97 -15.53
N ARG A 204 -14.81 2.87 -16.04
CA ARG A 204 -15.32 1.79 -15.18
C ARG A 204 -14.23 1.19 -14.30
N ASN A 205 -13.03 0.96 -14.85
CA ASN A 205 -11.89 0.47 -14.08
C ASN A 205 -11.52 1.43 -12.94
N ARG A 206 -11.47 2.74 -13.22
CA ARG A 206 -11.22 3.76 -12.18
C ARG A 206 -12.30 3.75 -11.10
N GLN A 207 -13.57 3.67 -11.49
CA GLN A 207 -14.69 3.61 -10.54
C GLN A 207 -14.62 2.38 -9.65
N ASP A 208 -14.26 1.22 -10.21
CA ASP A 208 -14.15 -0.02 -9.46
C ASP A 208 -12.98 0.03 -8.46
N LEU A 209 -11.82 0.60 -8.85
CA LEU A 209 -10.69 0.85 -7.93
C LEU A 209 -11.08 1.72 -6.72
N PHE A 210 -11.90 2.75 -6.92
CA PHE A 210 -12.36 3.59 -5.81
C PHE A 210 -13.35 2.87 -4.89
N LYS A 211 -14.19 1.98 -5.42
CA LYS A 211 -15.16 1.21 -4.61
C LYS A 211 -14.47 0.23 -3.66
N GLU A 212 -13.44 -0.47 -4.15
CA GLU A 212 -12.68 -1.44 -3.35
C GLU A 212 -12.02 -0.75 -2.14
N GLU A 213 -11.41 0.42 -2.36
CA GLU A 213 -10.65 1.11 -1.31
C GLU A 213 -11.52 1.91 -0.33
N VAL A 214 -12.64 2.48 -0.78
CA VAL A 214 -13.53 3.28 0.10
C VAL A 214 -14.35 2.39 1.03
N CYS A 215 -14.70 1.16 0.62
CA CYS A 215 -15.39 0.20 1.47
C CYS A 215 -14.52 -0.38 2.60
N ASP A 216 -13.20 -0.41 2.44
CA ASP A 216 -12.27 -0.94 3.45
C ASP A 216 -11.71 0.14 4.40
N CYS A 217 -11.91 1.42 4.08
CA CYS A 217 -11.36 2.56 4.83
C CYS A 217 -12.38 3.33 5.70
N LEU A 218 -13.67 2.97 5.65
CA LEU A 218 -14.76 3.50 6.49
C LEU A 218 -15.32 2.40 7.41
#